data_AF-A0A7S3BY76-F1
#
_entry.id   AF-A0A7S3BY76-F1
#
_cell.length_a   1.000
_cell.length_b   1.000
_cell.length_c   1.000
_cell.angle_alpha   90.00
_cell.angle_beta   90.00
_cell.angle_gamma   90.00
#
_symmetry.space_group_name_H-M   'P 1'
#
loop_
_entity.id
_entity.type
_entity.pdbx_description
1 polymer ?
#
loop_
_entity_poly.entity_id
_entity_poly.type
_entity_poly.pdbx_seq_one_letter_code
_entity_poly.pdbx_strand_id
1 'polypeptide(L)'
;VDGEGLSLPSLSKLHAGGGLEFSTREPAINVYTTEGRPACIRSRTRPQVSPQLCLPRALSGLPQCASHHPAGEFNAHVDRQTLTMLIPLSPPDGYVGGGTGFWSGDAGDQRSEPPSVVLRPSPGSALLYGGSVLHAGMPVLSGCRVIFLASFSVRRFDLRLLENE
;
A
#
# COMPACT_ATOMS: atom_id res chain seq x y z
N VAL A 1 26.93 18.05 -25.94
CA VAL A 1 26.49 18.36 -24.56
C VAL A 1 26.25 17.01 -23.93
N ASP A 2 27.31 16.47 -23.33
CA ASP A 2 27.29 15.16 -22.71
C ASP A 2 26.41 15.26 -21.46
N GLY A 3 25.22 14.65 -21.54
CA GLY A 3 24.28 14.62 -20.43
C GLY A 3 24.81 13.64 -19.39
N GLU A 4 25.64 14.15 -18.47
CA GLU A 4 25.92 13.50 -17.19
C GLU A 4 24.56 13.09 -16.57
N GLY A 5 24.26 11.80 -16.69
CA GLY A 5 23.00 11.24 -16.27
C GLY A 5 22.95 11.25 -14.75
N LEU A 6 22.37 12.30 -14.17
CA LEU A 6 22.09 12.37 -12.74
C LEU A 6 21.33 11.11 -12.33
N SER A 7 22.03 10.19 -11.68
CA SER A 7 21.46 8.95 -11.16
C SER A 7 20.59 9.33 -9.97
N LEU A 8 19.28 9.47 -10.22
CA LEU A 8 18.34 9.75 -9.13
C LEU A 8 18.45 8.67 -8.05
N PRO A 9 18.46 9.04 -6.77
CA PRO A 9 18.58 8.07 -5.69
C PRO A 9 17.38 7.13 -5.68
N SER A 10 17.63 5.83 -5.45
CA SER A 10 16.56 4.86 -5.26
C SER A 10 15.73 5.19 -4.01
N LEU A 11 14.48 4.72 -3.94
CA LEU A 11 13.66 4.84 -2.73
C LEU A 11 14.36 4.27 -1.49
N SER A 12 15.14 3.19 -1.65
CA SER A 12 15.94 2.62 -0.57
C SER A 12 17.04 3.56 -0.09
N LYS A 13 17.75 4.24 -1.01
CA LYS A 13 18.76 5.27 -0.67
C LYS A 13 18.11 6.48 0.01
N LEU A 14 16.98 6.97 -0.53
CA LEU A 14 16.24 8.08 0.06
C LEU A 14 15.74 7.78 1.48
N HIS A 15 15.23 6.57 1.72
CA HIS A 15 14.82 6.14 3.05
C HIS A 15 16.02 5.96 3.99
N ALA A 16 17.11 5.32 3.53
CA ALA A 16 18.31 5.13 4.34
C ALA A 16 18.99 6.46 4.72
N GLY A 17 18.93 7.46 3.83
CA GLY A 17 19.41 8.82 4.07
C GLY A 17 18.45 9.72 4.86
N GLY A 18 17.29 9.21 5.29
CA GLY A 18 16.30 9.97 6.06
C GLY A 18 15.46 10.99 5.26
N GLY A 19 15.57 11.00 3.93
CA GLY A 19 14.75 11.82 3.04
C GLY A 19 13.29 11.34 2.94
N LEU A 20 13.05 10.05 3.22
CA LEU A 20 11.71 9.47 3.33
C LEU A 20 11.52 8.84 4.72
N GLU A 21 10.36 9.08 5.31
CA GLU A 21 9.93 8.45 6.55
C GLU A 21 8.63 7.70 6.33
N PHE A 22 8.54 6.46 6.85
CA PHE A 22 7.30 5.71 6.85
C PHE A 22 6.20 6.43 7.64
N SER A 23 4.95 6.27 7.20
CA SER A 23 3.81 6.68 8.01
C SER A 23 3.79 5.89 9.33
N THR A 24 3.24 6.48 10.39
CA THR A 24 3.27 5.90 11.75
C THR A 24 2.58 4.54 11.89
N ARG A 25 1.81 4.11 10.89
CA ARG A 25 1.08 2.84 10.89
C ARG A 25 1.64 1.82 9.88
N GLU A 26 2.76 2.12 9.23
CA GLU A 26 3.34 1.36 8.13
C GLU A 26 4.86 1.20 8.28
N PRO A 27 5.49 0.25 7.57
CA PRO A 27 4.90 -0.70 6.62
C PRO A 27 3.98 -1.74 7.29
N ALA A 28 3.01 -2.25 6.53
CA ALA A 28 1.98 -3.17 7.01
C ALA A 28 1.69 -4.28 5.99
N ILE A 29 1.36 -5.48 6.47
CA ILE A 29 0.72 -6.52 5.65
C ILE A 29 -0.77 -6.51 5.97
N ASN A 30 -1.61 -6.24 4.98
CA ASN A 30 -3.06 -6.27 5.10
C ASN A 30 -3.61 -7.53 4.42
N VAL A 31 -4.48 -8.24 5.14
CA VAL A 31 -5.14 -9.46 4.68
C VAL A 31 -6.64 -9.19 4.57
N TYR A 32 -7.23 -9.42 3.41
CA TYR A 32 -8.65 -9.23 3.12
C TYR A 32 -9.30 -10.58 2.80
N THR A 33 -10.39 -10.90 3.51
CA THR A 33 -11.17 -12.13 3.34
C THR A 33 -12.66 -11.82 3.43
N THR A 34 -13.50 -12.76 2.99
CA THR A 34 -14.97 -12.66 3.07
C THR A 34 -15.52 -12.77 4.49
N GLU A 35 -14.79 -13.44 5.39
CA GLU A 35 -15.32 -13.85 6.70
C GLU A 35 -15.10 -12.82 7.82
N GLY A 36 -14.40 -11.71 7.56
CA GLY A 36 -14.21 -10.69 8.58
C GLY A 36 -13.10 -9.68 8.31
N ARG A 37 -13.06 -8.68 9.20
CA ARG A 37 -12.27 -7.44 9.12
C ARG A 37 -10.79 -7.69 8.77
N PRO A 38 -10.16 -6.79 7.99
CA PRO A 38 -8.79 -6.99 7.57
C PRO A 38 -7.83 -7.16 8.75
N ALA A 39 -7.07 -8.25 8.74
CA ALA A 39 -5.99 -8.47 9.71
C ALA A 39 -4.74 -7.72 9.22
N CYS A 40 -4.15 -6.92 10.11
CA CYS A 40 -2.93 -6.18 9.83
C CYS A 40 -1.78 -6.77 10.65
N ILE A 41 -0.79 -7.35 9.99
CA ILE A 41 0.46 -7.76 10.64
C ILE A 41 1.43 -6.58 10.54
N ARG A 42 1.76 -5.99 11.68
CA ARG A 42 2.74 -4.90 11.79
C ARG A 42 4.07 -5.46 12.29
N SER A 43 5.17 -5.24 11.57
CA SER A 43 6.50 -5.57 12.11
C SER A 43 6.97 -4.43 13.02
N ARG A 44 7.19 -4.69 14.31
CA ARG A 44 7.86 -3.75 15.23
C ARG A 44 9.39 -3.68 15.05
N THR A 45 9.95 -4.51 14.16
CA THR A 45 11.38 -4.62 13.85
C THR A 45 11.55 -4.93 12.36
N ARG A 46 12.68 -4.52 11.78
CA ARG A 46 13.01 -4.60 10.33
C ARG A 46 12.40 -5.85 9.66
N PRO A 47 11.61 -5.72 8.57
CA PRO A 47 10.97 -6.86 7.96
C PRO A 47 12.02 -7.74 7.25
N GLN A 48 12.26 -8.94 7.78
CA GLN A 48 12.76 -10.05 6.97
C GLN A 48 11.57 -10.67 6.24
N VAL A 49 11.60 -10.61 4.91
CA VAL A 49 10.58 -11.19 4.05
C VAL A 49 10.92 -12.68 3.87
N SER A 50 10.24 -13.57 4.60
CA SER A 50 10.28 -15.01 4.33
C SER A 50 9.18 -15.37 3.32
N PRO A 51 9.48 -16.02 2.19
CA PRO A 51 8.52 -16.31 1.11
C PRO A 51 7.52 -17.44 1.42
N GLN A 52 7.49 -17.95 2.66
CA GLN A 52 6.61 -19.05 3.07
C GLN A 52 5.71 -18.65 4.24
N LEU A 53 4.81 -17.69 4.04
CA LEU A 53 3.73 -17.45 4.99
C LEU A 53 2.46 -18.21 4.53
N CYS A 54 2.32 -19.45 5.00
CA CYS A 54 1.11 -20.24 4.84
C CYS A 54 0.04 -19.70 5.83
N LEU A 55 -0.79 -18.78 5.36
CA LEU A 55 -1.60 -17.88 6.20
C LEU A 55 -2.86 -18.42 6.89
N PRO A 56 -3.54 -19.53 6.54
CA PRO A 56 -4.84 -19.83 7.16
C PRO A 56 -4.74 -20.10 8.66
N ARG A 57 -3.62 -20.69 9.12
CA ARG A 57 -3.40 -21.07 10.53
C ARG A 57 -2.67 -20.01 11.37
N ALA A 58 -2.04 -19.02 10.72
CA ALA A 58 -1.21 -18.01 11.40
C ALA A 58 -2.00 -16.76 11.83
N LEU A 59 -3.29 -16.66 11.46
CA LEU A 59 -4.15 -15.51 11.78
C LEU A 59 -4.90 -15.65 13.11
N SER A 60 -4.94 -16.85 13.71
CA SER A 60 -5.51 -17.03 15.05
C SER A 60 -4.61 -16.38 16.09
N GLY A 61 -5.00 -15.19 16.58
CA GLY A 61 -4.30 -14.49 17.66
C GLY A 61 -3.56 -13.21 17.27
N LEU A 62 -3.64 -12.76 16.02
CA LEU A 62 -3.09 -11.46 15.63
C LEU A 62 -3.99 -10.31 16.11
N PRO A 63 -3.42 -9.15 16.49
CA PRO A 63 -4.19 -7.97 16.84
C PRO A 63 -5.03 -7.54 15.62
N GLN A 64 -6.35 -7.62 15.77
CA GLN A 64 -7.30 -7.18 14.77
C GLN A 64 -7.19 -5.66 14.60
N CYS A 65 -7.20 -5.16 13.37
CA CYS A 65 -7.40 -3.73 13.16
C CYS A 65 -8.84 -3.37 13.54
N ALA A 66 -8.99 -2.39 14.43
CA ALA A 66 -10.27 -1.94 14.97
C ALA A 66 -11.12 -1.13 13.96
N SER A 67 -11.08 -1.44 12.67
CA SER A 67 -11.85 -0.73 11.65
C SER A 67 -13.24 -1.37 11.45
N HIS A 68 -14.29 -0.56 11.47
CA HIS A 68 -15.70 -0.96 11.28
C HIS A 68 -16.06 -0.95 9.79
N HIS A 69 -15.38 -1.75 8.96
CA HIS A 69 -15.69 -1.85 7.53
C HIS A 69 -16.43 -3.16 7.22
N PRO A 70 -17.27 -3.18 6.17
CA PRO A 70 -17.76 -4.43 5.57
C PRO A 70 -16.60 -5.38 5.30
N ALA A 71 -16.83 -6.68 5.39
CA ALA A 71 -15.77 -7.67 5.28
C ALA A 71 -15.05 -7.58 3.92
N GLY A 72 -13.72 -7.65 3.94
CA GLY A 72 -12.92 -7.77 2.73
C GLY A 72 -12.66 -6.48 1.94
N GLU A 73 -13.03 -5.29 2.44
CA GLU A 73 -12.78 -4.01 1.76
C GLU A 73 -12.05 -2.96 2.64
N PHE A 74 -11.67 -1.86 2.01
CA PHE A 74 -11.20 -0.65 2.68
C PHE A 74 -11.80 0.58 2.01
N ASN A 75 -12.53 1.39 2.78
CA ASN A 75 -13.30 2.51 2.24
C ASN A 75 -12.44 3.50 1.42
N ALA A 76 -13.09 4.17 0.48
CA ALA A 76 -12.47 5.21 -0.32
C ALA A 76 -11.88 6.32 0.56
N HIS A 77 -10.60 6.63 0.37
CA HIS A 77 -9.85 7.61 1.14
C HIS A 77 -8.61 8.11 0.37
N VAL A 78 -7.92 9.07 0.98
CA VAL A 78 -6.60 9.57 0.55
C VAL A 78 -5.62 9.37 1.71
N ASP A 79 -4.38 8.97 1.41
CA ASP A 79 -3.38 8.64 2.45
C ASP A 79 -2.74 9.88 3.08
N ARG A 80 -2.79 11.02 2.37
CA ARG A 80 -2.14 12.28 2.75
C ARG A 80 -0.64 12.13 2.99
N GLN A 81 -0.02 11.16 2.32
CA GLN A 81 1.42 10.94 2.27
C GLN A 81 1.98 11.44 0.94
N THR A 82 3.31 11.61 0.82
CA THR A 82 3.91 12.00 -0.47
C THR A 82 3.79 10.86 -1.48
N LEU A 83 4.05 9.63 -1.04
CA LEU A 83 4.04 8.45 -1.89
C LEU A 83 3.43 7.28 -1.13
N THR A 84 2.53 6.55 -1.78
CA THR A 84 2.04 5.25 -1.31
C THR A 84 2.51 4.16 -2.26
N MET A 85 2.94 3.05 -1.68
CA MET A 85 3.35 1.83 -2.36
C MET A 85 2.49 0.66 -1.89
N LEU A 86 1.89 -0.05 -2.84
CA LEU A 86 1.11 -1.25 -2.59
C LEU A 86 1.64 -2.40 -3.46
N ILE A 87 2.05 -3.49 -2.82
CA ILE A 87 2.56 -4.70 -3.47
C ILE A 87 1.57 -5.85 -3.21
N PRO A 88 0.88 -6.38 -4.24
CA PRO A 88 0.11 -7.60 -4.09
C PRO A 88 1.02 -8.78 -3.75
N LEU A 89 0.61 -9.59 -2.79
CA LEU A 89 1.29 -10.82 -2.38
C LEU A 89 0.48 -12.08 -2.76
N SER A 90 -0.83 -11.94 -2.94
CA SER A 90 -1.70 -13.01 -3.46
C SER A 90 -1.85 -12.92 -4.98
N PRO A 91 -1.88 -14.05 -5.70
CA PRO A 91 -2.17 -14.06 -7.13
C PRO A 91 -3.64 -13.65 -7.39
N PRO A 92 -3.96 -13.01 -8.53
CA PRO A 92 -5.31 -12.54 -8.82
C PRO A 92 -6.37 -13.65 -8.86
N ASP A 93 -6.02 -14.88 -9.25
CA ASP A 93 -6.91 -16.03 -9.26
C ASP A 93 -7.15 -16.65 -7.87
N GLY A 94 -6.40 -16.22 -6.84
CA GLY A 94 -6.58 -16.64 -5.45
C GLY A 94 -7.77 -15.98 -4.72
N TYR A 95 -8.50 -15.08 -5.38
CA TYR A 95 -9.68 -14.40 -4.84
C TYR A 95 -10.63 -13.87 -5.93
N VAL A 96 -11.92 -13.77 -5.62
CA VAL A 96 -12.93 -13.11 -6.45
C VAL A 96 -13.20 -11.69 -5.91
N GLY A 97 -13.48 -10.74 -6.81
CA GLY A 97 -13.54 -9.32 -6.45
C GLY A 97 -12.15 -8.74 -6.16
N GLY A 98 -12.05 -7.90 -5.13
CA GLY A 98 -10.79 -7.32 -4.68
C GLY A 98 -10.15 -6.36 -5.68
N GLY A 99 -8.88 -6.03 -5.42
CA GLY A 99 -8.13 -5.02 -6.17
C GLY A 99 -8.11 -3.66 -5.48
N THR A 100 -7.49 -2.69 -6.14
CA THR A 100 -7.43 -1.30 -5.68
C THR A 100 -8.20 -0.43 -6.66
N GLY A 101 -9.30 0.16 -6.20
CA GLY A 101 -10.11 1.10 -6.99
C GLY A 101 -9.49 2.49 -6.94
N PHE A 102 -9.52 3.20 -8.06
CA PHE A 102 -9.07 4.58 -8.21
C PHE A 102 -10.16 5.40 -8.92
N TRP A 103 -10.32 6.66 -8.48
CA TRP A 103 -11.33 7.57 -9.01
C TRP A 103 -10.68 8.71 -9.79
N SER A 104 -11.24 9.04 -10.95
CA SER A 104 -10.85 10.18 -11.79
C SER A 104 -11.55 11.44 -11.29
N GLY A 105 -11.07 11.99 -10.19
CA GLY A 105 -11.61 13.24 -9.63
C GLY A 105 -11.04 13.53 -8.25
N ASP A 106 -11.29 14.74 -7.78
CA ASP A 106 -10.95 15.12 -6.41
C ASP A 106 -11.77 14.29 -5.41
N ALA A 107 -11.22 14.09 -4.21
CA ALA A 107 -11.75 13.24 -3.16
C ALA A 107 -13.12 13.67 -2.55
N GLY A 108 -13.87 14.53 -3.24
CA GLY A 108 -15.21 15.01 -2.89
C GLY A 108 -16.29 13.91 -2.97
N ASP A 109 -17.51 14.29 -3.37
CA ASP A 109 -18.73 13.46 -3.30
C ASP A 109 -18.72 12.16 -4.13
N GLN A 110 -17.60 11.82 -4.78
CA GLN A 110 -17.43 10.62 -5.61
C GLN A 110 -17.41 9.29 -4.82
N ARG A 111 -17.59 9.31 -3.50
CA ARG A 111 -17.61 8.08 -2.68
C ARG A 111 -18.81 7.16 -2.96
N SER A 112 -19.85 7.69 -3.59
CA SER A 112 -21.04 6.93 -4.03
C SER A 112 -20.90 6.34 -5.44
N GLU A 113 -19.95 6.82 -6.24
CA GLU A 113 -19.76 6.40 -7.62
C GLU A 113 -18.78 5.20 -7.70
N PRO A 114 -18.94 4.32 -8.71
CA PRO A 114 -17.96 3.27 -8.94
C PRO A 114 -16.58 3.85 -9.27
N PRO A 115 -15.48 3.14 -8.93
CA PRO A 115 -14.15 3.57 -9.30
C PRO A 115 -13.98 3.63 -10.82
N SER A 116 -13.31 4.67 -11.31
CA SER A 116 -12.97 4.83 -12.73
C SER A 116 -12.09 3.68 -13.24
N VAL A 117 -11.24 3.12 -12.36
CA VAL A 117 -10.45 1.92 -12.67
C VAL A 117 -10.21 1.08 -11.42
N VAL A 118 -10.22 -0.24 -11.58
CA VAL A 118 -9.80 -1.19 -10.54
C VAL A 118 -8.58 -1.94 -11.04
N LEU A 119 -7.47 -1.85 -10.30
CA LEU A 119 -6.22 -2.53 -10.64
C LEU A 119 -6.03 -3.79 -9.79
N ARG A 120 -5.65 -4.89 -10.46
CA ARG A 120 -5.30 -6.19 -9.86
C ARG A 120 -3.98 -6.70 -10.43
N PRO A 121 -2.85 -6.01 -10.15
CA PRO A 121 -1.57 -6.45 -10.69
C PRO A 121 -1.14 -7.80 -10.11
N SER A 122 -0.26 -8.49 -10.83
CA SER A 122 0.31 -9.77 -10.39
C SER A 122 1.21 -9.60 -9.17
N PRO A 123 1.43 -10.65 -8.36
CA PRO A 123 2.32 -10.60 -7.21
C PRO A 123 3.73 -10.13 -7.58
N GLY A 124 4.36 -9.39 -6.68
CA GLY A 124 5.70 -8.83 -6.89
C GLY A 124 5.73 -7.56 -7.76
N SER A 125 4.61 -7.16 -8.35
CA SER A 125 4.45 -5.82 -8.94
C SER A 125 4.14 -4.79 -7.84
N ALA A 126 4.42 -3.51 -8.10
CA ALA A 126 4.06 -2.42 -7.19
C ALA A 126 3.12 -1.42 -7.88
N LEU A 127 2.06 -1.02 -7.18
CA LEU A 127 1.32 0.20 -7.47
C LEU A 127 1.99 1.34 -6.69
N LEU A 128 2.31 2.42 -7.39
CA LEU A 128 2.84 3.66 -6.84
C LEU A 128 1.88 4.80 -7.16
N TYR A 129 1.49 5.56 -6.15
CA TYR A 129 0.60 6.70 -6.33
C TYR A 129 0.85 7.78 -5.26
N GLY A 130 0.55 9.03 -5.60
CA GLY A 130 0.65 10.14 -4.65
C GLY A 130 -0.47 10.08 -3.62
N GLY A 131 -0.23 10.55 -2.39
CA GLY A 131 -1.21 10.42 -1.30
C GLY A 131 -2.41 11.36 -1.39
N SER A 132 -2.56 12.14 -2.47
CA SER A 132 -3.80 12.86 -2.82
C SER A 132 -4.74 12.03 -3.69
N VAL A 133 -4.32 10.87 -4.19
CA VAL A 133 -5.12 10.00 -5.04
C VAL A 133 -6.23 9.33 -4.22
N LEU A 134 -7.49 9.55 -4.60
CA LEU A 134 -8.65 8.88 -4.02
C LEU A 134 -8.63 7.40 -4.45
N HIS A 135 -8.57 6.51 -3.46
CA HIS A 135 -8.50 5.08 -3.70
C HIS A 135 -9.17 4.25 -2.60
N ALA A 136 -9.45 2.98 -2.88
CA ALA A 136 -10.11 2.05 -1.98
C ALA A 136 -9.59 0.62 -2.20
N GLY A 137 -9.65 -0.21 -1.16
CA GLY A 137 -9.56 -1.66 -1.32
C GLY A 137 -10.94 -2.20 -1.69
N MET A 138 -11.11 -2.71 -2.90
CA MET A 138 -12.40 -3.24 -3.35
C MET A 138 -12.76 -4.53 -2.58
N PRO A 139 -14.05 -4.84 -2.41
CA PRO A 139 -14.50 -6.00 -1.63
C PRO A 139 -14.02 -7.32 -2.23
N VAL A 140 -13.40 -8.14 -1.39
CA VAL A 140 -13.12 -9.55 -1.69
C VAL A 140 -14.40 -10.37 -1.47
N LEU A 141 -14.88 -10.99 -2.55
CA LEU A 141 -16.14 -11.76 -2.56
C LEU A 141 -15.94 -13.25 -2.30
N SER A 142 -14.71 -13.76 -2.49
CA SER A 142 -14.27 -15.08 -2.06
C SER A 142 -12.74 -15.16 -2.08
N GLY A 143 -12.15 -16.10 -1.34
CA GLY A 143 -10.71 -16.30 -1.28
C GLY A 143 -9.99 -15.32 -0.35
N CYS A 144 -8.69 -15.12 -0.58
CA CYS A 144 -7.83 -14.33 0.31
C CYS A 144 -6.87 -13.42 -0.48
N ARG A 145 -7.00 -12.11 -0.27
CA ARG A 145 -6.11 -11.10 -0.84
C ARG A 145 -5.16 -10.58 0.22
N VAL A 146 -3.87 -10.72 -0.02
CA VAL A 146 -2.80 -10.24 0.85
C VAL A 146 -2.02 -9.17 0.11
N ILE A 147 -1.77 -8.05 0.77
CA ILE A 147 -0.97 -6.95 0.24
C ILE A 147 0.07 -6.51 1.27
N PHE A 148 1.22 -6.06 0.79
CA PHE A 148 2.13 -5.22 1.54
C PHE A 148 1.84 -3.75 1.18
N LEU A 149 1.65 -2.91 2.19
CA LEU A 149 1.37 -1.49 2.06
C LEU A 149 2.42 -0.69 2.81
N ALA A 150 2.97 0.33 2.16
CA ALA A 150 3.83 1.29 2.80
C ALA A 150 3.68 2.67 2.17
N SER A 151 3.54 3.69 3.00
CA SER A 151 3.43 5.07 2.57
C SER A 151 4.49 5.92 3.25
N PHE A 152 4.93 6.97 2.55
CA PHE A 152 6.07 7.78 2.92
C PHE A 152 5.72 9.25 2.90
N SER A 153 6.12 9.96 3.95
CA SER A 153 6.23 11.41 3.92
C SER A 153 7.66 11.81 3.58
N VAL A 154 7.80 12.81 2.72
CA VAL A 154 9.07 13.50 2.54
C VAL A 154 9.34 14.32 3.79
N ARG A 155 10.45 14.05 4.47
CA ARG A 155 11.00 15.01 5.42
C ARG A 155 11.63 16.12 4.58
N ARG A 156 11.31 17.38 4.89
CA ARG A 156 11.78 18.58 4.16
C ARG A 156 13.18 18.32 3.57
N PHE A 157 13.25 18.16 2.25
CA PHE A 157 14.53 18.18 1.57
C PHE A 157 15.12 19.58 1.79
N ASP A 158 16.27 19.67 2.44
CA ASP A 158 17.15 20.79 2.14
C ASP A 158 17.68 20.52 0.73
N LEU A 159 17.11 21.20 -0.26
CA LEU A 159 17.49 21.05 -1.68
C LEU A 159 19.00 21.29 -1.91
N ARG A 160 19.69 21.90 -0.93
CA ARG A 160 21.15 22.06 -0.90
C ARG A 160 21.95 20.75 -0.87
N LEU A 161 21.34 19.61 -0.55
CA LEU A 161 22.03 18.31 -0.56
C LEU A 161 22.12 17.68 -1.94
N LEU A 162 21.36 18.18 -2.93
CA LEU A 162 21.42 17.73 -4.32
C LEU A 162 22.38 18.57 -5.19
N GLU A 163 22.98 19.61 -4.62
CA GLU A 163 23.88 20.54 -5.34
C GLU A 163 25.37 20.21 -5.14
N ASN A 164 25.71 19.14 -4.40
CA ASN A 164 27.10 18.81 -4.01
C ASN A 164 27.61 17.42 -4.49
N GLU A 165 26.99 16.81 -5.51
CA GLU A 165 27.57 15.64 -6.21
C GLU A 165 27.89 15.97 -7.67
#